data_AF-A0A248YT08-F1
#
_entry.id   AF-A0A248YT08-F1
#
_cell.length_a   1.000
_cell.length_b   1.000
_cell.length_c   1.000
_cell.angle_alpha   90.00
_cell.angle_beta   90.00
_cell.angle_gamma   90.00
#
_symmetry.space_group_name_H-M   'P 1'
#
loop_
_entity.id
_entity.type
_entity.pdbx_description
1 polymer ?
#
loop_
_entity_poly.entity_id
_entity_poly.type
_entity_poly.pdbx_seq_one_letter_code
_entity_poly.pdbx_strand_id
1 'polypeptide(L)'
;MKVISGTGESVDVQRELKGKATDDGNATWTMSGDTLKLGLRCSGIVVSCEGRYTVAVPQGTALRVNASGSAVTLDSLTGDIDASVTDDGTLRVAGPTGKLSLATRGGSITVTSARSTEVTAQTKGDGNIDLGFLMAPERVKATASGSVQVTLPNDSGTYRIVGADSASLASDDKSSRSITVSAADGTASVQRAG
;
A
#
# COMPACT_ATOMS: atom_id res chain seq x y z
N MET A 1 -11.06 3.26 3.30
CA MET A 1 -10.95 4.41 2.37
C MET A 1 -10.38 3.94 1.04
N LYS A 2 -10.83 4.50 -0.10
CA LYS A 2 -10.25 4.25 -1.43
C LYS A 2 -9.75 5.57 -2.02
N VAL A 3 -8.55 5.57 -2.59
CA VAL A 3 -8.01 6.68 -3.40
C VAL A 3 -7.81 6.17 -4.82
N ILE A 4 -8.29 6.92 -5.80
CA ILE A 4 -8.21 6.59 -7.22
C ILE A 4 -7.60 7.74 -8.01
N SER A 5 -7.01 7.40 -9.14
CA SER A 5 -6.66 8.40 -10.15
C SER A 5 -7.93 8.96 -10.81
N GLY A 6 -8.12 10.26 -10.70
CA GLY A 6 -9.24 11.01 -11.29
C GLY A 6 -8.88 11.58 -12.66
N THR A 7 -9.91 11.91 -13.43
CA THR A 7 -9.76 12.55 -14.76
C THR A 7 -9.83 14.08 -14.69
N GLY A 8 -10.17 14.66 -13.55
CA GLY A 8 -10.25 16.11 -13.33
C GLY A 8 -8.97 16.73 -12.78
N GLU A 9 -8.98 18.05 -12.68
CA GLU A 9 -7.85 18.85 -12.16
C GLU A 9 -7.93 19.11 -10.65
N SER A 10 -9.04 18.70 -10.02
CA SER A 10 -9.29 18.89 -8.58
C SER A 10 -9.47 17.55 -7.86
N VAL A 11 -9.33 17.59 -6.54
CA VAL A 11 -9.67 16.47 -5.66
C VAL A 11 -11.20 16.36 -5.57
N ASP A 12 -11.75 15.19 -5.88
CA ASP A 12 -13.16 14.86 -5.70
C ASP A 12 -13.33 13.86 -4.56
N VAL A 13 -14.33 14.07 -3.70
CA VAL A 13 -14.57 13.23 -2.54
C VAL A 13 -16.01 12.73 -2.57
N GLN A 14 -16.16 11.43 -2.75
CA GLN A 14 -17.44 10.74 -2.61
C GLN A 14 -17.50 10.02 -1.27
N ARG A 15 -18.66 10.11 -0.63
CA ARG A 15 -18.88 9.56 0.71
C ARG A 15 -20.21 8.83 0.77
N GLU A 16 -20.16 7.60 1.27
CA GLU A 16 -21.33 6.79 1.61
C GLU A 16 -21.32 6.50 3.11
N LEU A 17 -22.42 6.83 3.80
CA LEU A 17 -22.55 6.65 5.25
C LEU A 17 -23.76 5.76 5.55
N LYS A 18 -23.64 4.90 6.56
CA LYS A 18 -24.74 4.07 7.06
C LYS A 18 -24.78 4.00 8.58
N GLY A 19 -25.98 3.84 9.12
CA GLY A 19 -26.21 3.72 10.55
C GLY A 19 -25.73 4.97 11.28
N LYS A 20 -25.07 4.80 12.43
CA LYS A 20 -24.60 5.91 13.26
C LYS A 20 -23.66 6.89 12.56
N ALA A 21 -23.05 6.50 11.45
CA ALA A 21 -22.21 7.40 10.67
C ALA A 21 -22.99 8.57 10.05
N THR A 22 -24.32 8.47 9.89
CA THR A 22 -25.16 9.54 9.34
C THR A 22 -25.52 10.62 10.35
N ASP A 23 -25.32 10.37 11.65
CA ASP A 23 -25.60 11.35 12.70
C ASP A 23 -24.65 12.55 12.56
N ASP A 24 -25.17 13.74 12.87
CA ASP A 24 -24.41 14.98 12.78
C ASP A 24 -23.10 14.92 13.59
N GLY A 25 -22.00 15.28 12.93
CA GLY A 25 -20.66 15.29 13.54
C GLY A 25 -19.93 13.93 13.57
N ASN A 26 -20.60 12.82 13.24
CA ASN A 26 -19.94 11.51 13.22
C ASN A 26 -19.09 11.28 11.96
N ALA A 27 -19.36 11.98 10.87
CA ALA A 27 -18.56 11.96 9.65
C ALA A 27 -18.08 13.37 9.29
N THR A 28 -16.79 13.63 9.47
CA THR A 28 -16.19 14.96 9.25
C THR A 28 -15.28 14.94 8.03
N TRP A 29 -15.21 16.08 7.35
CA TRP A 29 -14.20 16.32 6.32
C TRP A 29 -13.76 17.77 6.35
N THR A 30 -12.48 18.03 6.08
CA THR A 30 -11.95 19.38 5.88
C THR A 30 -10.87 19.37 4.82
N MET A 31 -10.83 20.42 3.99
CA MET A 31 -9.76 20.67 3.03
C MET A 31 -9.04 21.95 3.46
N SER A 32 -7.71 21.88 3.59
CA SER A 32 -6.87 23.03 3.91
C SER A 32 -5.61 22.98 3.07
N GLY A 33 -5.48 23.88 2.10
CA GLY A 33 -4.39 23.84 1.13
C GLY A 33 -4.44 22.55 0.30
N ASP A 34 -3.42 21.73 0.44
CA ASP A 34 -3.25 20.43 -0.21
C ASP A 34 -3.71 19.24 0.66
N THR A 35 -4.16 19.52 1.89
CA THR A 35 -4.42 18.48 2.90
C THR A 35 -5.92 18.26 3.06
N LEU A 36 -6.37 17.07 2.66
CA LEU A 36 -7.71 16.54 2.95
C LEU A 36 -7.68 15.73 4.25
N LYS A 37 -8.50 16.11 5.23
CA LYS A 37 -8.73 15.33 6.45
C LYS A 37 -10.13 14.74 6.41
N LEU A 38 -10.21 13.45 6.67
CA LEU A 38 -11.46 12.70 6.75
C LEU A 38 -11.55 12.07 8.15
N GLY A 39 -12.72 12.14 8.76
CA GLY A 39 -12.96 11.58 10.09
C GLY A 39 -14.23 10.75 10.11
N LEU A 40 -14.19 9.64 10.83
CA LEU A 40 -15.36 8.86 11.18
C LEU A 40 -15.30 8.54 12.67
N ARG A 41 -16.37 8.85 13.39
CA ARG A 41 -16.51 8.55 14.81
C ARG A 41 -17.71 7.63 14.99
N CYS A 42 -17.42 6.46 15.55
CA CYS A 42 -18.43 5.47 15.94
C CYS A 42 -18.25 5.24 17.44
N SER A 43 -19.19 5.72 18.25
CA SER A 43 -19.14 5.61 19.72
C SER A 43 -20.45 5.07 20.28
N GLY A 44 -20.38 4.38 21.43
CA GLY A 44 -21.52 3.76 22.11
C GLY A 44 -21.79 2.32 21.65
N ILE A 45 -22.91 1.74 22.11
CA ILE A 45 -23.38 0.43 21.63
C ILE A 45 -24.02 0.65 20.25
N VAL A 46 -23.30 0.28 19.18
CA VAL A 46 -23.71 0.51 17.79
C VAL A 46 -23.96 -0.80 17.06
N VAL A 47 -25.13 -0.95 16.46
CA VAL A 47 -25.49 -2.12 15.63
C VAL A 47 -24.97 -1.94 14.19
N SER A 48 -24.86 -0.70 13.72
CA SER A 48 -24.21 -0.36 12.44
C SER A 48 -23.59 1.04 12.49
N CYS A 49 -22.36 1.16 12.01
CA CYS A 49 -21.67 2.42 11.80
C CYS A 49 -20.64 2.23 10.68
N GLU A 50 -20.98 2.68 9.47
CA GLU A 50 -20.12 2.49 8.30
C GLU A 50 -19.90 3.81 7.58
N GLY A 51 -18.65 4.10 7.25
CA GLY A 51 -18.29 5.22 6.40
C GLY A 51 -17.32 4.77 5.31
N ARG A 52 -17.75 4.90 4.05
CA ARG A 52 -16.91 4.64 2.87
C ARG A 52 -16.58 5.96 2.20
N TYR A 53 -15.30 6.21 2.04
CA TYR A 53 -14.76 7.38 1.35
C TYR A 53 -14.03 6.91 0.10
N THR A 54 -14.36 7.53 -1.04
CA THR A 54 -13.63 7.43 -2.30
C THR A 54 -13.10 8.81 -2.66
N VAL A 55 -11.79 8.93 -2.77
CA VAL A 55 -11.11 10.19 -3.10
C VAL A 55 -10.49 10.04 -4.48
N ALA A 56 -10.91 10.85 -5.45
CA ALA A 56 -10.26 10.93 -6.74
C ALA A 56 -9.25 12.09 -6.73
N VAL A 57 -8.00 11.82 -7.10
CA VAL A 57 -6.93 12.83 -7.18
C VAL A 57 -6.47 13.02 -8.62
N PRO A 58 -6.02 14.22 -9.03
CA PRO A 58 -5.50 14.44 -10.38
C PRO A 58 -4.34 13.50 -10.72
N GLN A 59 -4.20 13.14 -11.99
CA GLN A 59 -3.11 12.27 -12.45
C GLN A 59 -1.73 12.85 -12.10
N GLY A 60 -0.78 11.97 -11.77
CA GLY A 60 0.59 12.36 -11.43
C GLY A 60 0.74 13.03 -10.06
N THR A 61 -0.34 13.20 -9.30
CA THR A 61 -0.29 13.79 -7.96
C THR A 61 0.52 12.90 -7.02
N ALA A 62 1.59 13.45 -6.43
CA ALA A 62 2.29 12.80 -5.33
C ALA A 62 1.38 12.77 -4.09
N LEU A 63 1.23 11.60 -3.49
CA LEU A 63 0.25 11.34 -2.46
C LEU A 63 0.92 10.97 -1.15
N ARG A 64 0.57 11.68 -0.08
CA ARG A 64 0.84 11.25 1.30
C ARG A 64 -0.45 10.81 1.98
N VAL A 65 -0.49 9.57 2.47
CA VAL A 65 -1.64 9.01 3.20
C VAL A 65 -1.23 8.66 4.62
N ASN A 66 -1.96 9.20 5.59
CA ASN A 66 -1.87 8.78 6.98
C ASN A 66 -3.27 8.33 7.41
N ALA A 67 -3.42 7.07 7.78
CA ALA A 67 -4.70 6.51 8.20
C ALA A 67 -4.55 5.63 9.45
N SER A 68 -5.67 5.38 10.12
CA SER A 68 -5.74 4.48 11.27
C SER A 68 -6.99 3.59 11.21
N GLY A 69 -6.86 2.37 11.73
CA GLY A 69 -7.96 1.46 12.06
C GLY A 69 -8.61 0.71 10.89
N SER A 70 -8.60 1.24 9.66
CA SER A 70 -9.32 0.63 8.54
C SER A 70 -8.47 0.46 7.29
N ALA A 71 -8.92 -0.42 6.39
CA ALA A 71 -8.22 -0.70 5.14
C ALA A 71 -8.18 0.54 4.23
N VAL A 72 -7.01 0.78 3.66
CA VAL A 72 -6.74 1.80 2.65
C VAL A 72 -6.45 1.12 1.32
N THR A 73 -7.18 1.51 0.28
CA THR A 73 -6.95 1.06 -1.09
C THR A 73 -6.50 2.22 -1.95
N LEU A 74 -5.39 2.06 -2.65
CA LEU A 74 -4.82 3.03 -3.59
C LEU A 74 -4.79 2.38 -4.98
N ASP A 75 -5.42 3.00 -5.97
CA ASP A 75 -5.71 2.35 -7.25
C ASP A 75 -5.31 3.23 -8.43
N SER A 76 -4.46 2.68 -9.29
CA SER A 76 -4.04 3.26 -10.58
C SER A 76 -3.40 4.65 -10.46
N LEU A 77 -2.71 4.90 -9.34
CA LEU A 77 -2.05 6.16 -9.05
C LEU A 77 -0.65 6.22 -9.69
N THR A 78 -0.36 7.34 -10.34
CA THR A 78 0.87 7.48 -11.14
C THR A 78 1.97 8.31 -10.49
N GLY A 79 1.63 9.16 -9.53
CA GLY A 79 2.60 9.90 -8.72
C GLY A 79 3.24 9.03 -7.63
N ASP A 80 4.25 9.57 -6.97
CA ASP A 80 4.89 8.93 -5.82
C ASP A 80 3.92 8.79 -4.64
N ILE A 81 4.00 7.68 -3.91
CA ILE A 81 3.10 7.35 -2.81
C ILE A 81 3.90 7.12 -1.53
N ASP A 82 3.56 7.90 -0.51
CA ASP A 82 4.04 7.76 0.87
C ASP A 82 2.83 7.46 1.76
N ALA A 83 2.62 6.20 2.16
CA ALA A 83 1.43 5.77 2.87
C ALA A 83 1.77 5.04 4.17
N SER A 84 1.15 5.48 5.27
CA SER A 84 1.28 4.89 6.59
C SER A 84 -0.09 4.59 7.18
N VAL A 85 -0.27 3.37 7.71
CA VAL A 85 -1.51 2.94 8.37
C VAL A 85 -1.23 2.31 9.73
N THR A 86 -1.96 2.74 10.76
CA THR A 86 -1.86 2.19 12.12
C THR A 86 -3.10 1.40 12.53
N ASP A 87 -3.05 0.81 13.73
CA ASP A 87 -4.15 0.09 14.38
C ASP A 87 -4.67 -1.06 13.51
N ASP A 88 -3.75 -1.93 13.10
CA ASP A 88 -4.00 -3.14 12.30
C ASP A 88 -4.61 -2.88 10.91
N GLY A 89 -4.61 -1.62 10.46
CA GLY A 89 -5.09 -1.26 9.13
C GLY A 89 -4.19 -1.81 8.02
N THR A 90 -4.84 -2.30 6.96
CA THR A 90 -4.19 -2.92 5.79
C THR A 90 -4.04 -1.92 4.65
N LEU A 91 -2.90 -1.97 3.95
CA LEU A 91 -2.65 -1.22 2.72
C LEU A 91 -2.80 -2.13 1.51
N ARG A 92 -3.62 -1.71 0.54
CA ARG A 92 -3.73 -2.36 -0.78
C ARG A 92 -3.42 -1.33 -1.85
N VAL A 93 -2.42 -1.60 -2.68
CA VAL A 93 -2.00 -0.71 -3.77
C VAL A 93 -2.05 -1.48 -5.08
N ALA A 94 -2.83 -1.01 -6.05
CA ALA A 94 -3.02 -1.68 -7.34
C ALA A 94 -2.53 -0.80 -8.49
N GLY A 95 -1.69 -1.37 -9.36
CA GLY A 95 -1.18 -0.70 -10.55
C GLY A 95 -0.35 0.57 -10.35
N PRO A 96 0.44 0.74 -9.28
CA PRO A 96 1.22 1.96 -9.10
C PRO A 96 2.33 2.09 -10.14
N THR A 97 2.66 3.33 -10.53
CA THR A 97 3.81 3.63 -11.41
C THR A 97 4.89 4.48 -10.75
N GLY A 98 4.53 5.34 -9.79
CA GLY A 98 5.48 6.16 -9.02
C GLY A 98 6.24 5.36 -7.97
N LYS A 99 7.17 6.02 -7.26
CA LYS A 99 7.92 5.42 -6.14
C LYS A 99 6.99 5.12 -4.98
N LEU A 100 7.23 4.02 -4.27
CA LEU A 100 6.42 3.61 -3.12
C LEU A 100 7.22 3.60 -1.82
N SER A 101 6.66 4.25 -0.80
CA SER A 101 7.05 4.16 0.61
C SER A 101 5.82 3.77 1.41
N LEU A 102 5.74 2.51 1.85
CA LEU A 102 4.56 1.94 2.49
C LEU A 102 4.90 1.45 3.90
N ALA A 103 4.09 1.82 4.87
CA ALA A 103 4.25 1.39 6.25
C ALA A 103 2.91 0.97 6.87
N THR A 104 2.91 -0.14 7.61
CA THR A 104 1.80 -0.50 8.49
C THR A 104 2.29 -0.85 9.89
N ARG A 105 1.40 -0.73 10.88
CA ARG A 105 1.60 -1.25 12.23
C ARG A 105 0.51 -2.28 12.52
N GLY A 106 0.86 -3.56 12.40
CA GLY A 106 0.01 -4.73 12.63
C GLY A 106 -0.65 -5.28 11.36
N GLY A 107 -1.11 -4.40 10.47
CA GLY A 107 -1.78 -4.81 9.24
C GLY A 107 -0.84 -5.26 8.12
N SER A 108 -1.41 -5.84 7.07
CA SER A 108 -0.67 -6.32 5.89
C SER A 108 -0.51 -5.25 4.81
N ILE A 109 0.50 -5.41 3.96
CA ILE A 109 0.70 -4.61 2.75
C ILE A 109 0.59 -5.53 1.54
N THR A 110 -0.30 -5.20 0.61
CA THR A 110 -0.42 -5.89 -0.67
C THR A 110 -0.24 -4.89 -1.80
N VAL A 111 0.73 -5.13 -2.67
CA VAL A 111 0.92 -4.37 -3.90
C VAL A 111 0.72 -5.32 -5.07
N THR A 112 -0.15 -4.98 -6.01
CA THR A 112 -0.37 -5.79 -7.22
C THR A 112 -0.14 -4.96 -8.47
N SER A 113 0.27 -5.66 -9.53
CA SER A 113 0.44 -5.06 -10.85
C SER A 113 1.40 -3.85 -10.87
N ALA A 114 2.41 -3.85 -10.00
CA ALA A 114 3.31 -2.70 -9.84
C ALA A 114 4.16 -2.50 -11.10
N ARG A 115 4.24 -1.23 -11.53
CA ARG A 115 5.20 -0.77 -12.54
C ARG A 115 6.25 0.16 -11.94
N SER A 116 6.17 0.40 -10.63
CA SER A 116 7.12 1.17 -9.83
C SER A 116 8.53 0.58 -9.90
N THR A 117 9.52 1.44 -10.13
CA THR A 117 10.94 1.06 -10.16
C THR A 117 11.55 0.97 -8.77
N GLU A 118 11.01 1.70 -7.79
CA GLU A 118 11.46 1.71 -6.40
C GLU A 118 10.29 1.47 -5.44
N VAL A 119 10.44 0.46 -4.58
CA VAL A 119 9.43 0.10 -3.56
C VAL A 119 10.12 -0.15 -2.23
N THR A 120 9.72 0.60 -1.21
CA THR A 120 10.02 0.31 0.20
C THR A 120 8.72 -0.01 0.91
N ALA A 121 8.64 -1.19 1.52
CA ALA A 121 7.48 -1.63 2.29
C ALA A 121 7.94 -2.16 3.65
N GLN A 122 7.27 -1.74 4.71
CA GLN A 122 7.55 -2.24 6.06
C GLN A 122 6.29 -2.45 6.86
N THR A 123 6.24 -3.55 7.61
CA THR A 123 5.20 -3.79 8.61
C THR A 123 5.84 -4.14 9.95
N LYS A 124 5.10 -3.88 11.02
CA LYS A 124 5.44 -4.24 12.40
C LYS A 124 4.31 -5.13 12.96
N GLY A 125 4.56 -5.85 14.05
CA GLY A 125 3.54 -6.75 14.63
C GLY A 125 3.49 -8.05 13.84
N ASP A 126 2.31 -8.54 13.45
CA ASP A 126 2.20 -9.85 12.79
C ASP A 126 1.89 -9.72 11.28
N GLY A 127 2.10 -8.53 10.72
CA GLY A 127 1.71 -8.22 9.35
C GLY A 127 2.56 -8.92 8.29
N ASN A 128 1.93 -9.23 7.15
CA ASN A 128 2.58 -9.80 5.97
C ASN A 128 2.75 -8.75 4.87
N ILE A 129 3.72 -8.97 3.99
CA ILE A 129 3.94 -8.16 2.79
C ILE A 129 3.87 -9.06 1.55
N ASP A 130 3.04 -8.70 0.58
CA ASP A 130 2.98 -9.31 -0.75
C ASP A 130 3.16 -8.23 -1.82
N LEU A 131 4.22 -8.35 -2.63
CA LEU A 131 4.57 -7.40 -3.68
C LEU A 131 4.61 -8.10 -5.04
N GLY A 132 3.63 -7.83 -5.89
CA GLY A 132 3.54 -8.30 -7.27
C GLY A 132 3.88 -7.23 -8.30
N PHE A 133 4.87 -7.51 -9.14
CA PHE A 133 5.39 -6.60 -10.17
C PHE A 133 5.00 -7.06 -11.58
N LEU A 134 4.52 -6.11 -12.40
CA LEU A 134 4.34 -6.29 -13.85
C LEU A 134 5.55 -5.82 -14.65
N MET A 135 6.28 -4.81 -14.16
CA MET A 135 7.54 -4.37 -14.74
C MET A 135 8.67 -4.62 -13.77
N ALA A 136 9.86 -4.89 -14.30
CA ALA A 136 11.03 -5.19 -13.50
C ALA A 136 11.40 -4.00 -12.60
N PRO A 137 11.39 -4.15 -11.27
CA PRO A 137 11.83 -3.09 -10.38
C PRO A 137 13.35 -2.97 -10.40
N GLU A 138 13.85 -1.78 -10.09
CA GLU A 138 15.28 -1.52 -9.88
C GLU A 138 15.67 -1.73 -8.42
N ARG A 139 14.79 -1.34 -7.47
CA ARG A 139 15.04 -1.49 -6.04
C ARG A 139 13.78 -1.86 -5.27
N VAL A 140 13.87 -2.96 -4.53
CA VAL A 140 12.83 -3.37 -3.57
C VAL A 140 13.46 -3.57 -2.21
N LYS A 141 12.86 -2.97 -1.19
CA LYS A 141 13.15 -3.25 0.21
C LYS A 141 11.85 -3.59 0.92
N ALA A 142 11.73 -4.81 1.42
CA ALA A 142 10.57 -5.27 2.17
C ALA A 142 10.99 -5.86 3.52
N THR A 143 10.35 -5.41 4.60
CA THR A 143 10.63 -5.92 5.95
C THR A 143 9.33 -6.17 6.68
N ALA A 144 9.09 -7.42 7.06
CA ALA A 144 7.93 -7.83 7.82
C ALA A 144 8.36 -8.63 9.04
N SER A 145 7.54 -8.58 10.08
CA SER A 145 7.64 -9.53 11.18
C SER A 145 6.99 -10.86 10.80
N GLY A 146 5.88 -10.85 10.04
CA GLY A 146 5.31 -12.04 9.41
C GLY A 146 6.13 -12.49 8.18
N SER A 147 5.44 -12.80 7.08
CA SER A 147 6.07 -13.23 5.82
C SER A 147 6.22 -12.09 4.81
N VAL A 148 7.23 -12.22 3.94
CA VAL A 148 7.44 -11.36 2.78
C VAL A 148 7.43 -12.24 1.52
N GLN A 149 6.53 -11.93 0.59
CA GLN A 149 6.51 -12.50 -0.75
C GLN A 149 6.77 -11.40 -1.77
N VAL A 150 7.73 -11.62 -2.66
CA VAL A 150 7.96 -10.78 -3.84
C VAL A 150 7.78 -11.64 -5.08
N THR A 151 6.91 -11.20 -5.99
CA THR A 151 6.69 -11.82 -7.29
C THR A 151 7.13 -10.86 -8.39
N LEU A 152 8.22 -11.23 -9.07
CA LEU A 152 8.84 -10.49 -10.16
C LEU A 152 8.23 -10.91 -11.52
N PRO A 153 8.23 -10.04 -12.54
CA PRO A 153 7.77 -10.42 -13.87
C PRO A 153 8.55 -11.62 -14.43
N ASN A 154 7.97 -12.42 -15.32
CA ASN A 154 8.66 -13.55 -15.94
C ASN A 154 9.57 -13.07 -17.09
N ASP A 155 10.68 -12.42 -16.75
CA ASP A 155 11.69 -11.94 -17.68
C ASP A 155 13.06 -12.60 -17.46
N SER A 156 14.00 -12.37 -18.38
CA SER A 156 15.37 -12.89 -18.31
C SER A 156 16.32 -12.01 -17.50
N GLY A 157 15.83 -10.99 -16.81
CA GLY A 157 16.66 -10.11 -15.97
C GLY A 157 17.28 -10.87 -14.79
N THR A 158 18.31 -10.31 -14.17
CA THR A 158 18.89 -10.85 -12.95
C THR A 158 18.75 -9.85 -11.81
N TYR A 159 18.80 -10.32 -10.57
CA TYR A 159 18.65 -9.50 -9.37
C TYR A 159 19.69 -9.91 -8.34
N ARG A 160 20.27 -8.92 -7.66
CA ARG A 160 20.99 -9.15 -6.41
C ARG A 160 19.97 -9.26 -5.29
N ILE A 161 19.81 -10.46 -4.74
CA ILE A 161 18.80 -10.78 -3.73
C ILE A 161 19.48 -10.99 -2.38
N VAL A 162 18.97 -10.32 -1.35
CA VAL A 162 19.49 -10.38 0.02
C VAL A 162 18.36 -10.69 1.00
N GLY A 163 18.58 -11.67 1.87
CA GLY A 163 17.67 -12.03 2.98
C GLY A 163 16.50 -12.93 2.60
N ALA A 164 16.49 -13.50 1.39
CA ALA A 164 15.48 -14.45 0.95
C ALA A 164 15.84 -15.90 1.31
N ASP A 165 14.83 -16.75 1.45
CA ASP A 165 14.95 -18.18 1.73
C ASP A 165 15.56 -18.93 0.54
N SER A 166 16.18 -20.08 0.81
CA SER A 166 16.96 -20.86 -0.18
C SER A 166 16.15 -21.38 -1.38
N ALA A 167 14.83 -21.51 -1.25
CA ALA A 167 13.93 -21.92 -2.33
C ALA A 167 13.56 -20.76 -3.30
N SER A 168 14.05 -19.54 -3.04
CA SER A 168 13.79 -18.36 -3.86
C SER A 168 14.56 -18.35 -5.19
N LEU A 169 14.21 -17.40 -6.05
CA LEU A 169 14.94 -17.06 -7.26
C LEU A 169 16.44 -16.89 -6.97
N ALA A 170 17.29 -17.44 -7.82
CA ALA A 170 18.73 -17.34 -7.69
C ALA A 170 19.21 -15.87 -7.73
N SER A 171 20.09 -15.51 -6.80
CA SER A 171 20.74 -14.20 -6.77
C SER A 171 21.88 -14.12 -7.79
N ASP A 172 22.07 -12.95 -8.37
CA ASP A 172 23.24 -12.55 -9.15
C ASP A 172 23.85 -11.28 -8.53
N ASP A 173 24.99 -11.43 -7.86
CA ASP A 173 25.66 -10.34 -7.16
C ASP A 173 26.16 -9.21 -8.09
N LYS A 174 26.26 -9.47 -9.40
CA LYS A 174 26.65 -8.48 -10.41
C LYS A 174 25.47 -7.67 -10.93
N SER A 175 24.24 -8.04 -10.62
CA SER A 175 23.06 -7.30 -11.06
C SER A 175 23.03 -5.89 -10.45
N SER A 176 22.63 -4.91 -11.26
CA SER A 176 22.33 -3.55 -10.81
C SER A 176 21.00 -3.47 -10.05
N ARG A 177 20.09 -4.42 -10.28
CA ARG A 177 18.77 -4.48 -9.62
C ARG A 177 18.90 -5.17 -8.28
N SER A 178 18.31 -4.61 -7.24
CA SER A 178 18.46 -5.13 -5.88
C SER A 178 17.12 -5.40 -5.22
N ILE A 179 16.97 -6.59 -4.64
CA ILE A 179 15.83 -7.00 -3.83
C ILE A 179 16.35 -7.35 -2.44
N THR A 180 15.93 -6.61 -1.43
CA THR A 180 16.22 -6.92 -0.03
C THR A 180 14.92 -7.25 0.66
N VAL A 181 14.82 -8.47 1.19
CA VAL A 181 13.66 -8.94 1.95
C VAL A 181 14.12 -9.35 3.34
N SER A 182 13.24 -9.23 4.33
CA SER A 182 13.47 -9.72 5.68
C SER A 182 12.13 -10.05 6.31
N ALA A 183 12.01 -11.29 6.78
CA ALA A 183 10.90 -11.81 7.57
C ALA A 183 11.45 -12.21 8.95
N ALA A 184 10.72 -11.95 10.04
CA ALA A 184 11.17 -12.33 11.38
C ALA A 184 10.69 -13.75 11.75
N ASP A 185 9.39 -13.98 11.60
CA ASP A 185 8.72 -15.22 12.02
C ASP A 185 8.22 -16.06 10.83
N GLY A 186 8.08 -15.45 9.66
CA GLY A 186 7.59 -16.06 8.43
C GLY A 186 8.66 -16.37 7.39
N THR A 187 8.22 -16.65 6.16
CA THR A 187 9.11 -16.87 5.02
C THR A 187 9.44 -15.57 4.30
N ALA A 188 10.65 -15.47 3.77
CA ALA A 188 11.06 -14.38 2.88
C ALA A 188 11.33 -14.95 1.48
N SER A 189 10.32 -14.91 0.61
CA SER A 189 10.38 -15.54 -0.72
C SER A 189 10.43 -14.51 -1.84
N VAL A 190 11.29 -14.79 -2.82
CA VAL A 190 11.34 -14.04 -4.08
C VAL A 190 11.16 -15.02 -5.22
N GLN A 191 10.17 -14.82 -6.08
CA GLN A 191 9.86 -15.72 -7.18
C GLN A 191 9.52 -14.95 -8.46
N ARG A 192 9.49 -15.65 -9.59
CA ARG A 192 8.96 -15.15 -10.85
C ARG A 192 7.46 -15.46 -10.92
N ALA A 193 6.71 -14.62 -11.64
CA ALA A 193 5.37 -14.98 -12.09
C ALA A 193 5.44 -16.23 -12.97
N GLY A 194 4.43 -17.09 -12.84
CA GLY A 194 4.26 -18.29 -13.68
C GLY A 194 3.93 -17.96 -15.14
#